data_AF-A0A7W2RZU6-F1
#
_entry.id   AF-A0A7W2RZU6-F1
#
_cell.length_a   1.000
_cell.length_b   1.000
_cell.length_c   1.000
_cell.angle_alpha   90.00
_cell.angle_beta   90.00
_cell.angle_gamma   90.00
#
_symmetry.space_group_name_H-M   'P 1'
#
loop_
_entity.id
_entity.type
_entity.pdbx_description
1 polymer ?
#
loop_
_entity_poly.entity_id
_entity_poly.type
_entity_poly.pdbx_seq_one_letter_code
_entity_poly.pdbx_strand_id
1 'polypeptide(L)'
;MNCNKNKLYINNNIEVEVEVEVRKIGNEETKIIIIDGFSRSPNDLIDYVITQGNLACNKRDNNFYPGVTCPSEASYTDTLYKVLKPIIKEVYKLPVAYPTRLESTYAMVTFDPSELNQDQRIPHYDSISTGQLAVLHYLCEPPFEGTAFYRHKETGYETITRHRKEHYWSFAEPKLKSSHYGDKYANNGNNEYEKIANVDVKFNRLIIYPSKLLHSSMINPEHLSSDPLKGRLTLRTFITY
;
A
#
# COMPACT_ATOMS: atom_id res chain seq x y z
N MET A 1 -0.25 -20.39 13.31
CA MET A 1 0.46 -19.18 12.85
C MET A 1 1.62 -18.95 13.81
N ASN A 2 2.86 -19.19 13.37
CA ASN A 2 4.03 -18.83 14.17
C ASN A 2 4.40 -17.38 13.83
N CYS A 3 3.99 -16.45 14.68
CA CYS A 3 4.51 -15.08 14.66
C CYS A 3 5.96 -15.16 15.15
N ASN A 4 6.93 -15.06 14.22
CA ASN A 4 8.33 -15.02 14.58
C ASN A 4 8.67 -13.58 14.97
N LYS A 5 8.91 -13.34 16.26
CA LYS A 5 9.49 -12.07 16.71
C LYS A 5 10.90 -11.95 16.15
N ASN A 6 11.15 -10.92 15.35
CA ASN A 6 12.45 -10.67 14.75
C ASN A 6 12.98 -9.34 15.28
N LYS A 7 14.26 -9.31 15.63
CA LYS A 7 14.95 -8.08 15.98
C LYS A 7 15.39 -7.40 14.69
N LEU A 8 14.90 -6.19 14.44
CA LEU A 8 15.40 -5.35 13.34
C LEU A 8 16.29 -4.24 13.91
N TYR A 9 17.40 -3.98 13.24
CA TYR A 9 18.33 -2.93 13.64
C TYR A 9 18.03 -1.67 12.82
N ILE A 10 17.62 -0.59 13.49
CA ILE A 10 17.33 0.69 12.86
C ILE A 10 18.40 1.68 13.31
N ASN A 11 19.25 2.12 12.36
CA ASN A 11 20.38 3.05 12.53
C ASN A 11 21.44 2.60 13.56
N ASN A 12 22.55 2.03 13.06
CA ASN A 12 23.82 1.77 13.76
C ASN A 12 23.71 1.54 15.28
N ASN A 13 23.32 0.32 15.66
CA ASN A 13 23.42 -0.30 17.01
C ASN A 13 22.24 -0.16 17.96
N ILE A 14 21.04 0.24 17.51
CA ILE A 14 19.86 0.14 18.37
C ILE A 14 18.86 -0.87 17.81
N GLU A 15 18.58 -1.86 18.64
CA GLU A 15 17.69 -2.97 18.36
C GLU A 15 16.24 -2.56 18.61
N VAL A 16 15.39 -2.77 17.61
CA VAL A 16 13.94 -2.64 17.74
C VAL A 16 13.37 -4.04 17.66
N GLU A 17 12.66 -4.45 18.70
CA GLU A 17 11.87 -5.67 18.65
C GLU A 17 10.63 -5.36 17.80
N VAL A 18 10.55 -5.98 16.62
CA VAL A 18 9.38 -5.87 15.76
C VAL A 18 8.75 -7.25 15.59
N GLU A 19 7.45 -7.26 15.36
CA GLU A 19 6.75 -8.50 15.05
C GLU A 19 6.61 -8.61 13.53
N VAL A 20 7.29 -9.60 12.93
CA VAL A 20 7.27 -9.83 11.49
C VAL A 20 6.41 -11.04 11.20
N GLU A 21 5.39 -10.85 10.40
CA GLU A 21 4.54 -11.91 9.89
C GLU A 21 4.65 -11.98 8.37
N VAL A 22 4.83 -13.19 7.83
CA VAL A 22 4.73 -13.44 6.39
C VAL A 22 3.46 -14.26 6.16
N ARG A 23 2.51 -13.68 5.43
CA ARG A 23 1.27 -14.36 5.02
C ARG A 23 1.35 -14.73 3.56
N LYS A 24 0.86 -15.93 3.22
CA LYS A 24 0.49 -16.28 1.84
C LYS A 24 -0.99 -16.01 1.69
N ILE A 25 -1.38 -15.32 0.61
CA ILE A 25 -2.77 -14.96 0.34
C ILE A 25 -3.20 -15.40 -1.05
N GLY A 26 -4.49 -15.67 -1.20
CA GLY A 26 -5.08 -16.11 -2.46
C GLY A 26 -4.63 -17.50 -2.91
N ASN A 27 -5.04 -17.85 -4.13
CA ASN A 27 -4.71 -19.11 -4.80
C ASN A 27 -3.30 -19.07 -5.40
N GLU A 28 -2.78 -17.88 -5.74
CA GLU A 28 -1.39 -17.71 -6.19
C GLU A 28 -0.39 -17.80 -5.03
N GLU A 29 -0.87 -17.96 -3.79
CA GLU A 29 -0.08 -17.97 -2.55
C GLU A 29 0.89 -16.78 -2.47
N THR A 30 0.46 -15.61 -2.95
CA THR A 30 1.31 -14.43 -2.99
C THR A 30 1.72 -14.07 -1.57
N LYS A 31 3.02 -13.93 -1.34
CA LYS A 31 3.54 -13.52 -0.03
C LYS A 31 3.33 -12.02 0.17
N ILE A 32 2.83 -11.67 1.35
CA ILE A 32 2.84 -10.33 1.89
C ILE A 32 3.56 -10.36 3.23
N ILE A 33 4.20 -9.25 3.60
CA ILE A 33 4.89 -9.09 4.88
C ILE A 33 4.13 -8.04 5.68
N ILE A 34 3.95 -8.29 6.98
CA ILE A 34 3.37 -7.37 7.94
C ILE A 34 4.40 -7.20 9.06
N ILE A 35 4.69 -5.95 9.41
CA ILE A 35 5.65 -5.59 10.45
C ILE A 35 4.96 -4.64 11.41
N ASP A 36 4.75 -5.05 12.66
CA ASP A 36 4.20 -4.18 13.70
C ASP A 36 5.31 -3.50 14.49
N GLY A 37 5.11 -2.23 14.83
CA GLY A 37 6.06 -1.44 15.60
C GLY A 37 7.28 -0.99 14.80
N PHE A 38 7.12 -0.73 13.50
CA PHE A 38 8.23 -0.55 12.58
C PHE A 38 9.15 0.63 12.94
N SER A 39 8.60 1.82 13.15
CA SER A 39 9.37 3.01 13.54
C SER A 39 9.54 3.08 15.05
N ARG A 40 10.71 3.57 15.50
CA ARG A 40 10.95 3.85 16.93
C ARG A 40 10.24 5.09 17.42
N SER A 41 10.16 6.10 16.54
CA SER A 41 9.51 7.37 16.81
C SER A 41 8.51 7.66 15.69
N PRO A 42 7.38 6.92 15.62
CA PRO A 42 6.37 7.16 14.59
C PRO A 42 5.74 8.56 14.72
N ASN A 43 5.71 9.14 15.92
CA ASN A 43 5.24 10.50 16.15
C ASN A 43 6.14 11.55 15.48
N ASP A 44 7.46 11.35 15.44
CA ASP A 44 8.37 12.27 14.75
C ASP A 44 8.08 12.32 13.24
N LEU A 45 7.58 11.23 12.65
CA LEU A 45 7.14 11.20 11.24
C LEU A 45 5.85 12.02 11.04
N ILE A 46 4.94 11.97 12.02
CA ILE A 46 3.72 12.79 12.03
C ILE A 46 4.08 14.26 12.22
N ASP A 47 4.93 14.57 13.19
CA ASP A 47 5.41 15.92 13.45
C ASP A 47 6.14 16.49 12.24
N TYR A 48 6.92 15.68 11.51
CA TYR A 48 7.52 16.10 10.24
C TYR A 48 6.45 16.53 9.24
N VAL A 49 5.43 15.70 8.98
CA VAL A 49 4.39 16.07 8.01
C VAL A 49 3.48 17.19 8.52
N ILE A 50 3.39 17.47 9.82
CA ILE A 50 2.66 18.63 10.36
C ILE A 50 3.49 19.91 10.23
N THR A 51 4.76 19.86 10.63
CA THR A 51 5.67 21.02 10.65
C THR A 51 6.07 21.45 9.24
N GLN A 52 6.28 20.50 8.33
CA GLN A 52 6.43 20.75 6.90
C GLN A 52 5.06 20.91 6.18
N GLY A 53 3.96 20.65 6.91
CA GLY A 53 2.65 20.25 6.40
C GLY A 53 1.77 21.27 5.72
N ASN A 54 2.05 22.56 5.86
CA ASN A 54 1.23 23.56 5.19
C ASN A 54 1.70 23.95 3.79
N LEU A 55 2.80 23.39 3.24
CA LEU A 55 3.43 23.98 2.04
C LEU A 55 3.71 23.07 0.84
N ALA A 56 3.34 21.78 0.80
CA ALA A 56 3.55 20.99 -0.44
C ALA A 56 2.59 19.80 -0.68
N CYS A 57 1.54 19.64 0.12
CA CYS A 57 0.56 18.59 -0.13
C CYS A 57 -0.29 18.98 -1.33
N ASN A 58 -0.15 18.24 -2.43
CA ASN A 58 -0.91 18.49 -3.65
C ASN A 58 -1.94 17.38 -3.85
N LYS A 59 -3.12 17.75 -4.41
CA LYS A 59 -3.99 16.76 -5.03
C LYS A 59 -3.21 16.11 -6.16
N ARG A 60 -3.17 14.78 -6.19
CA ARG A 60 -2.53 14.06 -7.28
C ARG A 60 -3.58 13.72 -8.31
N ASP A 61 -3.49 14.32 -9.50
CA ASP A 61 -4.27 13.91 -10.68
C ASP A 61 -3.68 12.64 -11.30
N ASN A 62 -3.27 11.66 -10.48
CA ASN A 62 -2.95 10.34 -11.00
C ASN A 62 -4.20 9.46 -10.94
N ASN A 63 -4.42 8.65 -11.98
CA ASN A 63 -5.68 7.94 -12.16
C ASN A 63 -6.08 7.04 -10.97
N PHE A 64 -5.14 6.62 -10.11
CA PHE A 64 -5.40 5.56 -9.13
C PHE A 64 -5.52 6.02 -7.67
N TYR A 65 -4.98 7.18 -7.25
CA TYR A 65 -5.02 7.57 -5.84
C TYR A 65 -6.04 8.67 -5.54
N PRO A 66 -7.09 8.40 -4.73
CA PRO A 66 -8.17 9.35 -4.47
C PRO A 66 -7.85 10.31 -3.30
N GLY A 67 -6.78 11.11 -3.43
CA GLY A 67 -6.44 12.06 -2.38
C GLY A 67 -5.15 12.86 -2.57
N VAL A 68 -4.63 13.36 -1.45
CA VAL A 68 -3.45 14.25 -1.41
C VAL A 68 -2.18 13.47 -1.10
N THR A 69 -1.07 13.96 -1.64
CA THR A 69 0.26 13.45 -1.32
C THR A 69 1.22 14.55 -0.96
N CYS A 70 2.12 14.27 -0.01
CA CYS A 70 3.14 15.20 0.43
C CYS A 70 4.52 14.54 0.33
N PRO A 71 5.59 15.28 0.01
CA PRO A 71 6.95 14.74 0.01
C PRO A 71 7.33 14.17 1.38
N SER A 72 8.07 13.06 1.38
CA SER A 72 8.69 12.53 2.60
C SER A 72 10.14 13.00 2.72
N GLU A 73 10.72 12.84 3.91
CA GLU A 73 12.14 13.06 4.11
C GLU A 73 12.97 11.96 3.41
N ALA A 74 14.04 12.34 2.71
CA ALA A 74 14.94 11.39 2.06
C ALA A 74 15.55 10.38 3.06
N SER A 75 15.85 10.83 4.28
CA SER A 75 16.43 10.00 5.34
C SER A 75 15.51 8.85 5.77
N TYR A 76 14.18 9.07 5.79
CA TYR A 76 13.19 8.03 6.05
C TYR A 76 13.30 6.91 5.00
N THR A 77 13.34 7.30 3.74
CA THR A 77 13.35 6.38 2.60
C THR A 77 14.59 5.47 2.62
N ASP A 78 15.77 6.06 2.85
CA ASP A 78 17.03 5.30 2.95
C ASP A 78 17.07 4.38 4.17
N THR A 79 16.60 4.87 5.32
CA THR A 79 16.55 4.09 6.56
C THR A 79 15.60 2.90 6.41
N LEU A 80 14.41 3.13 5.85
CA LEU A 80 13.44 2.08 5.56
C LEU A 80 14.05 1.00 4.67
N TYR A 81 14.71 1.37 3.58
CA TYR A 81 15.30 0.38 2.68
C TYR A 81 16.41 -0.43 3.37
N LYS A 82 17.31 0.20 4.15
CA LYS A 82 18.37 -0.51 4.88
C LYS A 82 17.81 -1.57 5.83
N VAL A 83 16.71 -1.25 6.51
CA VAL A 83 16.04 -2.16 7.45
C VAL A 83 15.31 -3.30 6.72
N LEU A 84 14.60 -2.99 5.63
CA LEU A 84 13.78 -3.97 4.92
C LEU A 84 14.57 -4.87 3.97
N LYS A 85 15.72 -4.41 3.47
CA LYS A 85 16.59 -5.15 2.52
C LYS A 85 16.83 -6.61 2.89
N PRO A 86 17.23 -6.99 4.12
CA PRO A 86 17.41 -8.40 4.47
C PRO A 86 16.11 -9.22 4.36
N ILE A 87 14.99 -8.68 4.84
CA ILE A 87 13.68 -9.36 4.79
C ILE A 87 13.23 -9.51 3.32
N ILE A 88 13.36 -8.46 2.51
CA ILE A 88 13.01 -8.48 1.09
C ILE A 88 13.80 -9.55 0.35
N LYS A 89 15.13 -9.63 0.58
CA LYS A 89 16.00 -10.65 0.01
C LYS A 89 15.53 -12.06 0.40
N GLU A 90 15.19 -12.26 1.66
CA GLU A 90 14.80 -13.57 2.17
C GLU A 90 13.43 -14.02 1.64
N VAL A 91 12.43 -13.14 1.67
CA VAL A 91 11.03 -13.48 1.35
C VAL A 91 10.77 -13.50 -0.16
N TYR A 92 11.21 -12.45 -0.86
CA TYR A 92 10.91 -12.23 -2.28
C TYR A 92 12.02 -12.68 -3.23
N LYS A 93 13.21 -13.04 -2.71
CA LYS A 93 14.37 -13.47 -3.50
C LYS A 93 14.82 -12.43 -4.53
N LEU A 94 14.55 -11.15 -4.26
CA LEU A 94 14.97 -10.02 -5.09
C LEU A 94 16.46 -9.68 -4.83
N PRO A 95 17.16 -9.11 -5.83
CA PRO A 95 18.60 -8.85 -5.73
C PRO A 95 18.96 -7.87 -4.62
N VAL A 96 20.20 -7.98 -4.16
CA VAL A 96 20.78 -7.17 -3.07
C VAL A 96 21.43 -5.88 -3.61
N ALA A 97 21.35 -5.65 -4.92
CA ALA A 97 21.77 -4.40 -5.55
C ALA A 97 20.90 -3.24 -5.06
N TYR A 98 21.44 -2.01 -5.14
CA TYR A 98 20.63 -0.82 -4.85
C TYR A 98 19.45 -0.76 -5.83
N PRO A 99 18.25 -0.41 -5.35
CA PRO A 99 17.06 -0.32 -6.18
C PRO A 99 17.25 0.76 -7.26
N THR A 100 16.74 0.51 -8.46
CA THR A 100 16.72 1.48 -9.57
C THR A 100 15.78 2.64 -9.30
N ARG A 101 14.77 2.44 -8.43
CA ARG A 101 13.92 3.50 -7.89
C ARG A 101 13.54 3.20 -6.45
N LEU A 102 13.68 4.19 -5.60
CA LEU A 102 13.28 4.16 -4.19
C LEU A 102 12.69 5.53 -3.82
N GLU A 103 11.39 5.58 -3.59
CA GLU A 103 10.67 6.85 -3.39
C GLU A 103 9.57 6.66 -2.35
N SER A 104 9.54 7.54 -1.33
CA SER A 104 8.47 7.56 -0.33
C SER A 104 7.67 8.86 -0.38
N THR A 105 6.37 8.75 -0.15
CA THR A 105 5.43 9.89 -0.10
C THR A 105 4.44 9.71 1.04
N TYR A 106 4.14 10.79 1.75
CA TYR A 106 2.96 10.82 2.62
C TYR A 106 1.71 10.83 1.75
N ALA A 107 0.64 10.19 2.23
CA ALA A 107 -0.59 10.07 1.48
C ALA A 107 -1.80 9.99 2.44
N MET A 108 -2.84 10.74 2.09
CA MET A 108 -4.16 10.72 2.74
C MET A 108 -5.25 10.65 1.68
N VAL A 109 -6.24 9.79 1.91
CA VAL A 109 -7.43 9.68 1.05
C VAL A 109 -8.41 10.78 1.45
N THR A 110 -8.86 11.56 0.47
CA THR A 110 -9.67 12.77 0.73
C THR A 110 -10.87 12.92 -0.19
N PHE A 111 -11.00 12.08 -1.23
CA PHE A 111 -12.08 12.23 -2.21
C PHE A 111 -13.35 11.56 -1.70
N ASP A 112 -14.47 12.23 -1.85
CA ASP A 112 -15.78 11.61 -1.64
C ASP A 112 -16.02 10.52 -2.70
N PRO A 113 -16.79 9.44 -2.42
CA PRO A 113 -17.16 8.44 -3.43
C PRO A 113 -17.68 9.04 -4.75
N SER A 114 -18.41 10.16 -4.69
CA SER A 114 -18.93 10.85 -5.88
C SER A 114 -17.85 11.52 -6.75
N GLU A 115 -16.67 11.80 -6.19
CA GLU A 115 -15.53 12.40 -6.90
C GLU A 115 -14.60 11.36 -7.53
N LEU A 116 -14.81 10.07 -7.25
CA LEU A 116 -13.95 9.01 -7.75
C LEU A 116 -14.09 8.85 -9.27
N ASN A 117 -12.97 8.76 -9.97
CA ASN A 117 -12.94 8.30 -11.35
C ASN A 117 -13.15 6.77 -11.43
N GLN A 118 -13.27 6.21 -12.63
CA GLN A 118 -13.49 4.77 -12.83
C GLN A 118 -12.36 3.89 -12.27
N ASP A 119 -11.12 4.31 -12.44
CA ASP A 119 -9.93 3.57 -11.98
C ASP A 119 -9.81 3.54 -10.45
N GLN A 120 -10.31 4.56 -9.75
CA GLN A 120 -10.32 4.66 -8.29
C GLN A 120 -11.42 3.80 -7.63
N ARG A 121 -12.37 3.27 -8.42
CA ARG A 121 -13.49 2.44 -7.95
C ARG A 121 -13.19 0.95 -7.97
N ILE A 122 -12.01 0.56 -8.48
CA ILE A 122 -11.57 -0.84 -8.55
C ILE A 122 -10.28 -1.10 -7.79
N PRO A 123 -10.01 -2.37 -7.44
CA PRO A 123 -8.66 -2.80 -7.11
C PRO A 123 -7.70 -2.48 -8.26
N HIS A 124 -6.55 -1.90 -7.93
CA HIS A 124 -5.51 -1.54 -8.88
C HIS A 124 -4.24 -2.35 -8.62
N TYR A 125 -3.26 -2.14 -9.50
CA TYR A 125 -1.89 -2.60 -9.37
C TYR A 125 -0.98 -1.43 -9.78
N ASP A 126 0.13 -1.22 -9.07
CA ASP A 126 1.01 -0.07 -9.32
C ASP A 126 1.98 -0.32 -10.48
N SER A 127 2.30 -1.58 -10.72
CA SER A 127 3.27 -1.97 -11.76
C SER A 127 3.09 -3.41 -12.21
N ILE A 128 3.43 -3.67 -13.46
CA ILE A 128 3.49 -5.02 -14.05
C ILE A 128 4.88 -5.68 -13.90
N SER A 129 5.83 -4.98 -13.27
CA SER A 129 7.19 -5.49 -13.02
C SER A 129 7.18 -6.55 -11.93
N THR A 130 7.99 -7.59 -12.11
CA THR A 130 8.25 -8.61 -11.07
C THR A 130 9.21 -8.11 -10.00
N GLY A 131 9.93 -7.01 -10.25
CA GLY A 131 10.93 -6.43 -9.35
C GLY A 131 10.44 -5.23 -8.55
N GLN A 132 9.14 -4.91 -8.54
CA GLN A 132 8.62 -3.78 -7.76
C GLN A 132 7.79 -4.25 -6.55
N LEU A 133 8.10 -3.69 -5.39
CA LEU A 133 7.34 -3.84 -4.15
C LEU A 133 6.71 -2.50 -3.77
N ALA A 134 5.47 -2.57 -3.29
CA ALA A 134 4.80 -1.50 -2.59
C ALA A 134 4.97 -1.73 -1.08
N VAL A 135 5.29 -0.65 -0.37
CA VAL A 135 5.38 -0.61 1.08
C VAL A 135 4.43 0.46 1.58
N LEU A 136 3.58 0.11 2.54
CA LEU A 136 2.64 1.03 3.17
C LEU A 136 2.86 1.01 4.68
N HIS A 137 3.19 2.16 5.24
CA HIS A 137 3.39 2.35 6.67
C HIS A 137 2.26 3.23 7.23
N TYR A 138 1.45 2.65 8.11
CA TYR A 138 0.31 3.31 8.73
C TYR A 138 0.75 4.20 9.90
N LEU A 139 0.45 5.50 9.80
CA LEU A 139 0.62 6.48 10.87
C LEU A 139 -0.74 6.91 11.43
N CYS A 140 -1.69 5.99 11.36
CA CYS A 140 -3.07 6.14 11.80
C CYS A 140 -3.57 4.81 12.38
N GLU A 141 -4.72 4.84 13.04
CA GLU A 141 -5.28 3.71 13.79
C GLU A 141 -6.80 3.59 13.59
N PRO A 142 -7.49 2.56 14.11
CA PRO A 142 -8.95 2.52 14.05
C PRO A 142 -9.58 3.83 14.55
N PRO A 143 -10.65 4.35 13.89
CA PRO A 143 -11.60 3.64 13.02
C PRO A 143 -11.23 3.62 11.53
N PHE A 144 -10.02 4.04 11.14
CA PHE A 144 -9.59 3.84 9.76
C PHE A 144 -9.54 2.35 9.39
N GLU A 145 -9.57 2.06 8.10
CA GLU A 145 -9.48 0.69 7.61
C GLU A 145 -8.13 0.44 6.94
N GLY A 146 -7.78 -0.84 6.80
CA GLY A 146 -6.49 -1.28 6.27
C GLY A 146 -6.44 -1.37 4.74
N THR A 147 -5.69 -2.34 4.24
CA THR A 147 -5.54 -2.61 2.79
C THR A 147 -6.09 -3.99 2.48
N ALA A 148 -6.90 -4.08 1.43
CA ALA A 148 -7.46 -5.31 0.92
C ALA A 148 -6.77 -5.73 -0.38
N PHE A 149 -6.76 -7.04 -0.61
CA PHE A 149 -6.21 -7.70 -1.78
C PHE A 149 -7.31 -8.48 -2.47
N TYR A 150 -7.23 -8.55 -3.80
CA TYR A 150 -8.37 -8.99 -4.62
C TYR A 150 -7.97 -9.99 -5.68
N ARG A 151 -8.98 -10.73 -6.15
CA ARG A 151 -8.95 -11.53 -7.36
C ARG A 151 -9.97 -10.98 -8.33
N HIS A 152 -9.57 -10.79 -9.59
CA HIS A 152 -10.51 -10.55 -10.67
C HIS A 152 -11.21 -11.85 -11.03
N LYS A 153 -12.53 -11.94 -10.84
CA LYS A 153 -13.29 -13.19 -10.89
C LYS A 153 -13.27 -13.84 -12.27
N GLU A 154 -13.47 -13.05 -13.32
CA GLU A 154 -13.59 -13.56 -14.69
C GLU A 154 -12.28 -14.20 -15.18
N THR A 155 -11.14 -13.56 -14.90
CA THR A 155 -9.82 -14.07 -15.33
C THR A 155 -9.14 -14.95 -14.28
N GLY A 156 -9.66 -14.97 -13.06
CA GLY A 156 -9.02 -15.62 -11.91
C GLY A 156 -7.69 -14.99 -11.46
N TYR A 157 -7.32 -13.81 -11.99
CA TYR A 157 -6.02 -13.20 -11.70
C TYR A 157 -6.01 -12.48 -10.37
N GLU A 158 -4.95 -12.72 -9.59
CA GLU A 158 -4.64 -11.97 -8.36
C GLU A 158 -3.49 -11.00 -8.62
N THR A 159 -2.55 -11.38 -9.50
CA THR A 159 -1.45 -10.50 -9.93
C THR A 159 -1.52 -10.17 -11.42
N ILE A 160 -1.26 -8.90 -11.76
CA ILE A 160 -1.22 -8.40 -13.14
C ILE A 160 0.23 -8.21 -13.59
N THR A 161 0.70 -9.15 -14.40
CA THR A 161 2.04 -9.14 -15.01
C THR A 161 1.99 -8.55 -16.41
N ARG A 162 3.17 -8.33 -17.03
CA ARG A 162 3.27 -7.88 -18.43
C ARG A 162 2.46 -8.76 -19.39
N HIS A 163 2.50 -10.08 -19.22
CA HIS A 163 1.79 -11.03 -20.09
C HIS A 163 0.29 -11.18 -19.76
N ARG A 164 -0.13 -10.81 -18.54
CA ARG A 164 -1.55 -10.85 -18.14
C ARG A 164 -2.30 -9.57 -18.44
N LYS A 165 -1.60 -8.44 -18.54
CA LYS A 165 -2.21 -7.09 -18.62
C LYS A 165 -3.25 -6.99 -19.72
N GLU A 166 -2.91 -7.36 -20.96
CA GLU A 166 -3.82 -7.23 -22.10
C GLU A 166 -5.09 -8.06 -21.91
N HIS A 167 -4.93 -9.34 -21.56
CA HIS A 167 -6.04 -10.23 -21.26
C HIS A 167 -6.88 -9.75 -20.07
N TYR A 168 -6.27 -9.19 -19.03
CA TYR A 168 -7.00 -8.62 -17.91
C TYR A 168 -7.90 -7.45 -18.36
N TRP A 169 -7.34 -6.51 -19.12
CA TRP A 169 -8.07 -5.32 -19.56
C TRP A 169 -9.15 -5.64 -20.61
N SER A 170 -8.99 -6.69 -21.43
CA SER A 170 -10.06 -7.10 -22.36
C SER A 170 -11.35 -7.53 -21.66
N PHE A 171 -11.28 -7.97 -20.39
CA PHE A 171 -12.46 -8.28 -19.57
C PHE A 171 -12.88 -7.12 -18.65
N ALA A 172 -11.92 -6.40 -18.05
CA ALA A 172 -12.23 -5.32 -17.10
C ALA A 172 -12.79 -4.06 -17.77
N GLU A 173 -12.23 -3.64 -18.93
CA GLU A 173 -12.59 -2.37 -19.57
C GLU A 173 -14.06 -2.27 -20.00
N PRO A 174 -14.68 -3.30 -20.63
CA PRO A 174 -16.09 -3.24 -20.99
C PRO A 174 -17.02 -3.08 -19.78
N LYS A 175 -16.64 -3.63 -18.63
CA LYS A 175 -17.43 -3.57 -17.39
C LYS A 175 -17.36 -2.18 -16.75
N LEU A 176 -16.18 -1.57 -16.74
CA LEU A 176 -15.95 -0.22 -16.21
C LEU A 176 -16.76 0.87 -16.95
N LYS A 177 -17.03 0.65 -18.24
CA LYS A 177 -17.83 1.58 -19.07
C LYS A 177 -19.34 1.45 -18.84
N SER A 178 -19.81 0.46 -18.08
CA SER A 178 -21.22 0.33 -17.73
C SER A 178 -21.60 1.35 -16.65
N SER A 179 -22.76 2.01 -16.81
CA SER A 179 -23.18 3.19 -16.02
C SER A 179 -23.40 2.96 -14.52
N HIS A 180 -23.30 1.72 -14.05
CA HIS A 180 -23.53 1.33 -12.65
C HIS A 180 -22.30 0.66 -12.01
N TYR A 181 -21.13 0.80 -12.65
CA TYR A 181 -19.94 0.14 -12.15
C TYR A 181 -19.35 0.88 -10.95
N GLY A 182 -19.55 0.30 -9.76
CA GLY A 182 -18.78 0.59 -8.56
C GLY A 182 -18.86 2.04 -8.09
N ASP A 183 -20.03 2.55 -7.70
CA ASP A 183 -20.20 3.94 -7.25
C ASP A 183 -19.46 4.31 -5.94
N LYS A 184 -18.64 3.40 -5.41
CA LYS A 184 -17.98 3.50 -4.11
C LYS A 184 -16.60 2.84 -4.16
N TYR A 185 -15.83 3.05 -3.10
CA TYR A 185 -14.60 2.31 -2.83
C TYR A 185 -14.82 0.80 -2.88
N ALA A 186 -13.86 0.08 -3.45
CA ALA A 186 -13.96 -1.36 -3.66
C ALA A 186 -14.12 -2.19 -2.38
N ASN A 187 -13.64 -1.70 -1.22
CA ASN A 187 -13.71 -2.28 0.13
C ASN A 187 -13.87 -3.81 0.23
N ASN A 188 -15.08 -4.35 0.10
CA ASN A 188 -15.39 -5.78 0.27
C ASN A 188 -15.44 -6.57 -1.05
N GLY A 189 -15.03 -5.96 -2.15
CA GLY A 189 -15.20 -6.48 -3.51
C GLY A 189 -16.47 -5.95 -4.17
N ASN A 190 -16.74 -6.45 -5.38
CA ASN A 190 -17.94 -6.15 -6.15
C ASN A 190 -18.29 -7.34 -7.06
N ASN A 191 -19.09 -7.14 -8.10
CA ASN A 191 -19.45 -8.21 -9.03
C ASN A 191 -18.24 -8.79 -9.78
N GLU A 192 -17.20 -8.01 -10.05
CA GLU A 192 -16.02 -8.45 -10.82
C GLU A 192 -14.81 -8.80 -9.94
N TYR A 193 -14.74 -8.28 -8.72
CA TYR A 193 -13.62 -8.50 -7.82
C TYR A 193 -14.05 -9.18 -6.53
N GLU A 194 -13.33 -10.23 -6.16
CA GLU A 194 -13.45 -10.92 -4.89
C GLU A 194 -12.34 -10.42 -3.95
N LYS A 195 -12.68 -10.02 -2.72
CA LYS A 195 -11.67 -9.76 -1.68
C LYS A 195 -11.12 -11.09 -1.17
N ILE A 196 -9.83 -11.35 -1.39
CA ILE A 196 -9.17 -12.61 -1.01
C ILE A 196 -8.43 -12.52 0.32
N ALA A 197 -8.05 -11.32 0.75
CA ALA A 197 -7.40 -11.07 2.03
C ALA A 197 -7.46 -9.57 2.37
N ASN A 198 -7.23 -9.24 3.64
CA ASN A 198 -6.94 -7.89 4.08
C ASN A 198 -5.91 -7.90 5.22
N VAL A 199 -5.23 -6.76 5.37
CA VAL A 199 -4.46 -6.44 6.57
C VAL A 199 -5.09 -5.21 7.18
N ASP A 200 -5.54 -5.33 8.42
CA ASP A 200 -6.17 -4.24 9.15
C ASP A 200 -5.17 -3.14 9.47
N VAL A 201 -5.67 -1.91 9.57
CA VAL A 201 -4.88 -0.79 10.04
C VAL A 201 -4.41 -1.06 11.47
N LYS A 202 -3.20 -0.63 11.78
CA LYS A 202 -2.68 -0.54 13.13
C LYS A 202 -1.63 0.55 13.13
N PHE A 203 -1.61 1.38 14.15
CA PHE A 203 -0.59 2.42 14.26
C PHE A 203 0.81 1.81 14.19
N ASN A 204 1.70 2.44 13.42
CA ASN A 204 3.09 2.01 13.25
C ASN A 204 3.25 0.58 12.67
N ARG A 205 2.22 0.11 11.93
CA ARG A 205 2.29 -1.11 11.11
C ARG A 205 2.80 -0.77 9.72
N LEU A 206 3.71 -1.59 9.22
CA LEU A 206 4.20 -1.55 7.85
C LEU A 206 3.79 -2.84 7.14
N ILE A 207 3.25 -2.72 5.92
CA ILE A 207 2.96 -3.86 5.04
C ILE A 207 3.79 -3.77 3.77
N ILE A 208 4.20 -4.93 3.24
CA ILE A 208 4.98 -5.05 2.00
C ILE A 208 4.31 -6.08 1.12
N TYR A 209 4.08 -5.74 -0.15
CA TYR A 209 3.51 -6.66 -1.13
C TYR A 209 4.02 -6.35 -2.54
N PRO A 210 4.01 -7.33 -3.46
CA PRO A 210 4.36 -7.08 -4.86
C PRO A 210 3.40 -6.08 -5.51
N SER A 211 3.93 -5.04 -6.16
CA SER A 211 3.12 -3.97 -6.79
C SER A 211 2.19 -4.45 -7.90
N LYS A 212 2.42 -5.66 -8.43
CA LYS A 212 1.54 -6.32 -9.41
C LYS A 212 0.29 -6.95 -8.81
N LEU A 213 0.23 -7.12 -7.48
CA LEU A 213 -0.91 -7.71 -6.79
C LEU A 213 -2.09 -6.74 -6.81
N LEU A 214 -3.29 -7.23 -7.16
CA LEU A 214 -4.51 -6.42 -7.13
C LEU A 214 -4.85 -6.06 -5.69
N HIS A 215 -4.93 -4.76 -5.42
CA HIS A 215 -5.13 -4.24 -4.08
C HIS A 215 -5.89 -2.92 -4.10
N SER A 216 -6.44 -2.55 -2.95
CA SER A 216 -7.03 -1.23 -2.71
C SER A 216 -7.02 -0.90 -1.23
N SER A 217 -7.00 0.40 -0.92
CA SER A 217 -7.28 0.83 0.45
C SER A 217 -8.75 0.55 0.75
N MET A 218 -9.03 -0.02 1.92
CA MET A 218 -10.38 -0.03 2.46
C MET A 218 -10.62 1.35 3.08
N ILE A 219 -11.74 1.99 2.73
CA ILE A 219 -12.03 3.38 3.09
C ILE A 219 -13.47 3.49 3.61
N ASN A 220 -13.62 4.02 4.82
CA ASN A 220 -14.88 4.56 5.31
C ASN A 220 -14.96 6.06 4.94
N PRO A 221 -15.89 6.47 4.05
CA PRO A 221 -16.05 7.86 3.64
C PRO A 221 -16.35 8.85 4.79
N GLU A 222 -16.81 8.36 5.96
CA GLU A 222 -17.08 9.20 7.13
C GLU A 222 -15.80 9.75 7.80
N HIS A 223 -14.62 9.25 7.43
CA HIS A 223 -13.34 9.62 8.03
C HIS A 223 -12.36 10.26 7.03
N LEU A 224 -12.87 10.86 5.96
CA LEU A 224 -12.03 11.56 4.97
C LEU A 224 -11.50 12.88 5.54
N SER A 225 -10.19 13.07 5.48
CA SER A 225 -9.56 14.33 5.90
C SER A 225 -8.17 14.48 5.28
N SER A 226 -7.84 15.73 4.94
CA SER A 226 -6.48 16.14 4.54
C SER A 226 -5.64 16.61 5.73
N ASP A 227 -6.20 16.63 6.94
CA ASP A 227 -5.47 16.95 8.17
C ASP A 227 -4.67 15.71 8.63
N PRO A 228 -3.33 15.75 8.72
CA PRO A 228 -2.51 14.62 9.11
C PRO A 228 -2.88 13.98 10.45
N LEU A 229 -3.52 14.74 11.36
CA LEU A 229 -3.96 14.24 12.66
C LEU A 229 -5.36 13.61 12.64
N LYS A 230 -6.15 13.86 11.59
CA LYS A 230 -7.55 13.41 11.48
C LYS A 230 -7.82 12.54 10.26
N GLY A 231 -6.86 12.44 9.34
CA GLY A 231 -6.96 11.65 8.13
C GLY A 231 -6.28 10.30 8.27
N ARG A 232 -6.56 9.43 7.30
CA ARG A 232 -5.87 8.13 7.15
C ARG A 232 -4.44 8.36 6.64
N LEU A 233 -3.56 8.85 7.52
CA LEU A 233 -2.18 9.17 7.20
C LEU A 233 -1.35 7.90 7.00
N THR A 234 -0.69 7.83 5.84
CA THR A 234 0.21 6.73 5.50
C THR A 234 1.47 7.25 4.82
N LEU A 235 2.58 6.52 5.00
CA LEU A 235 3.78 6.63 4.16
C LEU A 235 3.79 5.49 3.15
N ARG A 236 3.82 5.84 1.87
CA ARG A 236 3.92 4.89 0.76
C ARG A 236 5.30 4.92 0.17
N THR A 237 5.96 3.78 0.09
CA THR A 237 7.27 3.62 -0.54
C THR A 237 7.21 2.61 -1.67
N PHE A 238 7.75 2.96 -2.83
CA PHE A 238 7.99 2.00 -3.91
C PHE A 238 9.46 1.63 -3.97
N ILE A 239 9.75 0.33 -3.99
CA ILE A 239 11.10 -0.23 -4.16
C ILE A 239 11.12 -0.99 -5.48
N THR A 240 11.90 -0.51 -6.44
CA THR A 240 12.02 -1.14 -7.78
C THR A 240 13.44 -1.61 -8.00
N TYR A 241 13.59 -2.86 -8.45
CA TYR A 241 14.84 -3.44 -8.92
C TYR A 241 14.85 -3.50 -10.45
#